data_AF-A0A1F8N7C1-F1
#
_entry.id   AF-A0A1F8N7C1-F1
#
_cell.length_a   1.000
_cell.length_b   1.000
_cell.length_c   1.000
_cell.angle_alpha   90.00
_cell.angle_beta   90.00
_cell.angle_gamma   90.00
#
_symmetry.space_group_name_H-M   'P 1'
#
loop_
_entity.id
_entity.type
_entity.pdbx_description
1 polymer ?
#
loop_
_entity_poly.entity_id
_entity_poly.type
_entity_poly.pdbx_seq_one_letter_code
_entity_poly.pdbx_strand_id
1 'polypeptide(L)' 'MESTLASGEVRWQAAAAALGAGLIDFRQFMGDLRAVGYDGWCSFEDFSDSGTTGEKLGRNLEYIRSL' A
#
# COMPACT_ATOMS: atom_id res chain seq x y z
N MET A 1 6.24 -14.60 -2.44
CA MET A 1 6.29 -16.04 -2.72
C MET A 1 6.34 -16.73 -1.37
N GLU A 2 5.27 -17.39 -0.96
CA GLU A 2 5.24 -18.10 0.32
C GLU A 2 6.24 -19.26 0.26
N SER A 3 7.11 -19.35 1.27
CA SER A 3 8.01 -20.48 1.42
C SER A 3 7.62 -21.22 2.69
N THR A 4 7.57 -22.54 2.63
CA THR A 4 7.29 -23.39 3.79
C THR A 4 8.62 -23.80 4.40
N LEU A 5 8.76 -23.61 5.71
CA LEU A 5 9.92 -24.11 6.45
C LEU A 5 9.91 -25.63 6.47
N ALA A 6 11.06 -26.25 6.71
CA ALA A 6 11.15 -27.71 6.86
C ALA A 6 10.27 -28.26 8.01
N SER A 7 9.89 -27.40 8.96
CA SER A 7 8.93 -27.69 10.04
C SER A 7 7.47 -27.76 9.60
N GLY A 8 7.15 -27.40 8.34
CA GLY A 8 5.78 -27.32 7.84
C GLY A 8 5.09 -25.97 8.08
N GLU A 9 5.76 -25.01 8.74
CA GLU A 9 5.24 -23.67 8.98
C GLU A 9 5.35 -22.78 7.73
N VAL A 10 4.37 -21.92 7.50
CA VAL A 10 4.44 -20.89 6.45
C VAL A 10 5.35 -19.77 6.92
N ARG A 11 6.42 -19.51 6.17
CA ARG A 11 7.26 -18.34 6.40
C ARG A 11 6.55 -17.11 5.86
N TRP A 12 6.01 -16.32 6.77
CA TRP A 12 5.51 -15.00 6.44
C TRP A 12 6.68 -14.04 6.13
N GLN A 13 6.52 -13.20 5.12
CA GLN A 13 7.46 -12.16 4.78
C GLN A 13 6.71 -10.91 4.31
N ALA A 14 7.06 -9.76 4.89
CA ALA A 14 6.63 -8.47 4.38
C ALA A 14 7.27 -8.20 3.01
N ALA A 15 6.47 -7.76 2.05
CA ALA A 15 6.93 -7.30 0.76
C ALA A 15 6.19 -6.01 0.39
N ALA A 16 6.84 -5.16 -0.41
CA ALA A 16 6.17 -4.00 -0.98
C ALA A 16 5.11 -4.44 -2.00
N ALA A 17 3.99 -3.74 -2.05
CA ALA A 17 2.92 -3.94 -3.01
C ALA A 17 2.44 -2.59 -3.55
N ALA A 18 1.88 -2.58 -4.75
CA ALA A 18 1.17 -1.41 -5.26
C ALA A 18 0.02 -1.05 -4.30
N LEU A 19 -0.35 0.24 -4.20
CA LEU A 19 -1.28 0.71 -3.17
C LEU A 19 -2.61 -0.07 -3.17
N GLY A 20 -3.19 -0.36 -4.34
CA GLY A 20 -4.45 -1.11 -4.46
C GLY A 20 -4.34 -2.63 -4.25
N ALA A 21 -3.12 -3.17 -4.08
CA ALA A 21 -2.86 -4.59 -3.86
C ALA A 21 -2.29 -4.88 -2.46
N GLY A 22 -2.14 -3.85 -1.63
CA GLY A 22 -1.67 -3.95 -0.26
C GLY A 22 -2.78 -4.31 0.73
N LEU A 23 -2.44 -4.25 2.02
CA LEU A 23 -3.36 -4.54 3.12
C LEU A 23 -4.03 -3.29 3.72
N ILE A 24 -3.68 -2.09 3.24
CA ILE A 24 -4.16 -0.82 3.82
C ILE A 24 -5.55 -0.49 3.27
N ASP A 25 -6.52 -0.32 4.17
CA ASP A 25 -7.77 0.38 3.85
C ASP A 25 -7.53 1.90 3.88
N PHE A 26 -7.30 2.47 2.69
CA PHE A 26 -7.01 3.88 2.56
C PHE A 26 -8.19 4.79 2.88
N ARG A 27 -9.45 4.31 2.79
CA ARG A 27 -10.62 5.11 3.19
C ARG A 27 -10.64 5.27 4.71
N GLN A 28 -10.41 4.17 5.42
CA GLN A 28 -10.31 4.20 6.89
C GLN A 28 -9.11 5.05 7.32
N PHE A 29 -7.93 4.84 6.74
CA PHE A 29 -6.73 5.62 7.03
C PHE A 29 -6.97 7.14 6.91
N MET A 30 -7.56 7.60 5.79
CA MET A 30 -7.88 9.02 5.61
C MET A 30 -8.97 9.50 6.59
N GLY A 31 -9.93 8.64 6.91
CA GLY A 31 -10.97 8.89 7.91
C GLY A 31 -10.39 9.12 9.30
N ASP A 32 -9.45 8.27 9.72
CA ASP A 32 -8.79 8.34 11.02
C ASP A 32 -7.94 9.60 11.17
N LEU A 33 -7.20 9.97 10.12
CA LEU A 33 -6.44 11.22 10.10
C LEU A 33 -7.37 12.43 10.32
N ARG A 34 -8.48 12.50 9.58
CA ARG A 34 -9.46 13.58 9.77
C ARG A 34 -10.09 13.55 11.16
N ALA A 35 -10.36 12.37 11.71
CA ALA A 35 -10.98 12.22 13.03
C ALA A 35 -10.11 12.78 14.17
N VAL A 36 -8.78 12.77 14.00
CA VAL A 36 -7.83 13.38 14.95
C VAL A 36 -7.46 14.83 14.59
N GLY A 37 -8.15 15.45 13.62
CA GLY A 37 -7.96 16.84 13.22
C GLY A 37 -6.77 17.08 12.29
N TYR A 38 -6.24 16.04 11.64
CA TYR A 38 -5.18 16.20 10.65
C TYR A 38 -5.74 16.70 9.30
N ASP A 39 -5.15 17.80 8.81
CA ASP A 39 -5.48 18.50 7.55
C ASP A 39 -4.21 18.72 6.69
N GLY A 40 -3.19 17.89 6.90
CA GLY A 40 -1.93 18.00 6.18
C GLY A 40 -1.87 17.15 4.91
N TRP A 41 -0.69 17.11 4.30
CA TRP A 41 -0.41 16.31 3.12
C TRP A 41 -0.02 14.88 3.48
N CYS A 42 -0.64 13.90 2.81
CA CYS A 42 -0.18 12.51 2.82
C CYS A 42 0.78 12.26 1.67
N SER A 43 2.00 11.81 1.98
CA SER A 43 2.92 11.25 0.98
C SER A 43 2.63 9.77 0.77
N PHE A 44 2.65 9.30 -0.47
CA PHE A 44 2.49 7.89 -0.82
C PHE A 44 3.72 7.40 -1.57
N GLU A 45 4.33 6.33 -1.06
CA GLU A 45 5.54 5.75 -1.64
C GLU A 45 5.26 4.31 -2.08
N ASP A 46 5.42 4.05 -3.38
CA ASP A 46 5.21 2.73 -3.97
C ASP A 46 6.56 2.11 -4.34
N PHE A 47 7.05 1.28 -3.42
CA PHE A 47 8.29 0.50 -3.57
C PHE A 47 8.08 -0.84 -4.28
N SER A 48 6.91 -1.09 -4.86
CA SER A 48 6.71 -2.32 -5.63
C SER A 48 7.42 -2.27 -6.98
N ASP A 49 7.69 -3.47 -7.52
CA ASP A 49 8.32 -3.67 -8.83
C ASP A 49 7.31 -3.58 -10.00
N SER A 50 6.18 -2.89 -9.79
CA SER A 50 5.02 -2.90 -10.69
C SER A 50 5.04 -1.84 -11.80
N GLY A 51 6.25 -1.53 -12.30
CA GLY A 51 6.49 -0.56 -13.38
C GLY A 51 7.48 0.54 -13.01
N THR A 52 7.68 1.47 -13.94
CA THR A 52 8.51 2.67 -13.76
C THR A 52 7.90 3.62 -12.72
N THR A 53 8.71 4.51 -12.15
CA THR A 53 8.21 5.52 -11.19
C THR A 53 7.05 6.35 -11.75
N GLY A 54 7.09 6.71 -13.04
CA GLY A 54 6.01 7.48 -13.68
C GLY A 54 4.70 6.70 -13.80
N GLU A 55 4.76 5.43 -14.20
CA GLU A 55 3.59 4.56 -14.29
C GLU A 55 2.98 4.30 -12.91
N LYS A 56 3.85 4.05 -11.90
CA LYS A 56 3.42 3.88 -10.51
C LYS A 56 2.74 5.15 -9.99
N LEU A 57 3.33 6.32 -10.22
CA LEU A 57 2.75 7.60 -9.82
C LEU A 57 1.36 7.82 -10.43
N GLY A 58 1.21 7.61 -11.74
CA GLY A 58 -0.07 7.77 -12.43
C GLY A 58 -1.16 6.86 -11.84
N ARG A 59 -0.87 5.56 -11.75
CA ARG A 59 -1.80 4.57 -11.19
C ARG A 59 -2.15 4.84 -9.73
N ASN A 60 -1.18 5.27 -8.92
CA ASN A 60 -1.40 5.58 -7.50
C ASN A 60 -2.28 6.82 -7.33
N LEU A 61 -2.09 7.85 -8.16
CA LEU A 61 -2.95 9.03 -8.18
C LEU A 61 -4.38 8.67 -8.59
N GLU A 62 -4.55 7.86 -9.64
CA GLU A 62 -5.86 7.38 -10.08
C GLU A 62 -6.57 6.59 -8.98
N TYR A 63 -5.86 5.66 -8.34
CA TYR A 63 -6.41 4.85 -7.26
C TYR A 63 -6.85 5.70 -6.08
N ILE A 64 -5.97 6.54 -5.51
CA ILE A 64 -6.29 7.35 -4.33
C ILE A 64 -7.43 8.34 -4.61
N ARG A 65 -7.49 8.92 -5.81
CA ARG A 65 -8.60 9.82 -6.21
C ARG A 65 -9.95 9.11 -6.37
N SER A 66 -9.96 7.79 -6.54
CA SER A 66 -11.18 7.00 -6.68
C SER A 66 -11.82 6.60 -5.35
N LEU A 67 -11.12 6.82 -4.23
CA LEU A 67 -11.53 6.38 -2.90
C LEU A 67 -12.49 7.35 -2.21
#